data_AF-A0A2B7ZKW2-F1
#
_entry.id   AF-A0A2B7ZKW2-F1
#
_cell.length_a   1.000
_cell.length_b   1.000
_cell.length_c   1.000
_cell.angle_alpha   90.00
_cell.angle_beta   90.00
_cell.angle_gamma   90.00
#
_symmetry.space_group_name_H-M   'P 1'
#
loop_
_entity.id
_entity.type
_entity.pdbx_description
1 polymer ?
#
loop_
_entity_poly.entity_id
_entity_poly.type
_entity_poly.pdbx_seq_one_letter_code
_entity_poly.pdbx_strand_id
1 'polypeptide(L)'
;MGVVTVLSQFILLGLASAQIIKNPLIRAVKDLDAKFAAALPAPQKYSLETWPEEDILRRGMPPDDAWGGSVYEPGSRFYCRDDFSIYNATFDDCPEPWLVGHCAKAEMDREASMSLLARLPSGARAAISDLLVARFDPGLVTRYFRDNSALFGGRFRPADAIKMLAAVMFHGYPGIPMDEFMQAVAADTCVGDEPAAKNLMRDGTYGRAIESGLTIAVYLKINAQPPLDASCMRNQLNLLGPILNKLWDAKTGCPNKVPPKLIKHKGILFPKGLGELGSDPVSGAKPTKVTQWDKSEGVPDYCWALATKKRKDGRVYCTADRLDVYNVTYSDCLDQDPWAICRCNDAQHSVDTMVEKFGRVPAGLRSRVRHLIAFEDKTPGGLHVDPWNIVAVYGDVNDSVYMHESSHCTDRGFPKSEAFLKAKDLDICWPSQYSKTTDRELFAETGVAYLYDNSGKTLLERGFDSSCLANGLKALGEHAGSEFKKGSKCFKRKPNSKIVFPEDKAAAAAAGNMKAAIIDEELDGNFEIETFP
;
A
#
# COMPACT_ATOMS: atom_id res chain seq x y z
N MET A 1 -15.13 12.46 -55.70
CA MET A 1 -15.98 11.32 -55.32
C MET A 1 -15.10 10.39 -54.51
N GLY A 2 -15.00 10.59 -53.19
CA GLY A 2 -15.78 9.89 -52.16
C GLY A 2 -14.90 8.73 -51.63
N VAL A 3 -14.71 8.43 -50.35
CA VAL A 3 -15.38 8.77 -49.10
C VAL A 3 -14.30 8.64 -48.01
N VAL A 4 -14.01 9.72 -47.30
CA VAL A 4 -13.36 9.69 -45.98
C VAL A 4 -14.22 10.57 -45.08
N THR A 5 -14.24 10.24 -43.79
CA THR A 5 -14.89 10.94 -42.66
C THR A 5 -16.40 10.76 -42.47
N VAL A 6 -16.78 9.68 -41.77
CA VAL A 6 -17.91 9.70 -40.81
C VAL A 6 -17.59 8.92 -39.51
N LEU A 7 -16.63 7.99 -39.49
CA LEU A 7 -16.36 7.18 -38.29
C LEU A 7 -15.45 7.81 -37.21
N SER A 8 -14.84 8.98 -37.45
CA SER A 8 -13.91 9.60 -36.50
C SER A 8 -14.48 10.78 -35.69
N GLN A 9 -15.79 11.05 -35.78
CA GLN A 9 -16.45 12.10 -34.98
C GLN A 9 -17.14 11.59 -33.70
N PHE A 10 -17.12 10.29 -33.42
CA PHE A 10 -17.70 9.74 -32.18
C PHE A 10 -16.70 9.53 -31.02
N ILE A 11 -15.41 9.80 -31.23
CA ILE A 11 -14.37 9.64 -30.17
C ILE A 11 -13.99 10.99 -29.52
N LEU A 12 -14.52 12.11 -30.04
CA LEU A 12 -14.23 13.47 -29.57
C LEU A 12 -15.46 14.27 -29.11
N LEU A 13 -16.60 13.60 -28.90
CA LEU A 13 -17.67 14.12 -28.05
C LEU A 13 -17.33 13.74 -26.62
N GLY A 14 -16.97 14.77 -25.85
CA GLY A 14 -16.33 14.65 -24.56
C GLY A 14 -17.06 13.75 -23.57
N LEU A 15 -16.25 13.29 -22.62
CA LEU A 15 -16.62 12.93 -21.26
C LEU A 15 -17.39 14.07 -20.57
N ALA A 16 -18.57 14.41 -21.08
CA ALA A 16 -19.62 14.96 -20.23
C ALA A 16 -20.16 13.73 -19.52
N SER A 17 -19.77 13.50 -18.26
CA SER A 17 -20.56 12.63 -17.39
C SER A 17 -21.98 13.21 -17.47
N ALA A 18 -22.91 12.51 -18.10
CA ALA A 18 -24.29 12.95 -18.16
C ALA A 18 -24.73 13.13 -16.70
N GLN A 19 -24.91 14.37 -16.26
CA GLN A 19 -25.27 14.65 -14.87
C GLN A 19 -26.61 13.96 -14.61
N ILE A 20 -26.63 13.00 -13.70
CA ILE A 20 -27.85 12.26 -13.37
C ILE A 20 -28.62 13.11 -12.36
N ILE A 21 -29.56 13.89 -12.87
CA ILE A 21 -30.40 14.77 -12.05
C ILE A 21 -31.60 13.96 -11.54
N LYS A 22 -31.69 13.81 -10.22
CA LYS A 22 -32.81 13.14 -9.52
C LYS A 22 -33.25 14.00 -8.34
N ASN A 23 -34.55 14.00 -8.06
CA ASN A 23 -35.05 14.65 -6.85
C ASN A 23 -34.71 13.81 -5.61
N PRO A 24 -34.47 14.43 -4.45
CA PRO A 24 -34.38 13.70 -3.20
C PRO A 24 -35.78 13.37 -2.67
N LEU A 25 -35.99 12.14 -2.18
CA LEU A 25 -37.24 11.74 -1.51
C LEU A 25 -37.39 12.46 -0.17
N ILE A 26 -36.30 12.55 0.60
CA ILE A 26 -36.22 13.30 1.86
C ILE A 26 -34.92 14.11 1.92
N ARG A 27 -34.84 15.06 2.86
CA ARG A 27 -33.64 15.87 3.05
C ARG A 27 -32.42 14.99 3.39
N ALA A 28 -32.53 14.13 4.40
CA ALA A 28 -31.48 13.21 4.77
C ALA A 28 -32.06 11.96 5.43
N VAL A 29 -31.55 10.77 5.09
CA VAL A 29 -32.00 9.52 5.74
C VAL A 29 -31.75 9.47 7.25
N LYS A 30 -30.83 10.30 7.76
CA LYS A 30 -30.61 10.48 9.21
C LYS A 30 -31.81 11.06 9.95
N ASP A 31 -32.71 11.74 9.25
CA ASP A 31 -33.93 12.30 9.86
C ASP A 31 -34.91 11.18 10.27
N LEU A 32 -34.67 9.95 9.82
CA LEU A 32 -35.40 8.75 10.21
C LEU A 32 -34.80 8.05 11.45
N ASP A 33 -33.64 8.48 11.95
CA ASP A 33 -32.88 7.76 12.98
C ASP A 33 -33.68 7.51 14.27
N ALA A 34 -34.48 8.48 14.71
CA ALA A 34 -35.34 8.33 15.90
C ALA A 34 -36.44 7.27 15.70
N LYS A 35 -37.00 7.21 14.49
CA LYS A 35 -38.03 6.21 14.13
C LYS A 35 -37.42 4.82 14.03
N PHE A 36 -36.22 4.69 13.48
CA PHE A 36 -35.46 3.44 13.50
C PHE A 36 -35.18 2.96 14.91
N ALA A 37 -34.71 3.85 15.79
CA ALA A 37 -34.43 3.50 17.18
C ALA A 37 -35.66 2.97 17.93
N ALA A 38 -36.86 3.51 17.61
CA ALA A 38 -38.12 3.06 18.19
C ALA A 38 -38.65 1.74 17.59
N ALA A 39 -38.35 1.47 16.31
CA ALA A 39 -38.87 0.31 15.59
C ALA A 39 -37.93 -0.92 15.63
N LEU A 40 -36.63 -0.73 15.88
CA LEU A 40 -35.69 -1.84 16.03
C LEU A 40 -36.02 -2.65 17.30
N PRO A 41 -35.90 -3.98 17.25
CA PRO A 41 -36.15 -4.83 18.42
C PRO A 41 -35.16 -4.51 19.55
N ALA A 42 -35.49 -4.98 20.75
CA ALA A 42 -34.52 -5.03 21.83
C ALA A 42 -33.29 -5.86 21.41
N PRO A 43 -32.08 -5.52 21.89
CA PRO A 43 -30.88 -6.32 21.66
C PRO A 43 -31.11 -7.80 22.01
N GLN A 44 -30.76 -8.70 21.10
CA GLN A 44 -30.71 -10.13 21.40
C GLN A 44 -29.69 -10.42 22.50
N LYS A 45 -29.91 -11.51 23.25
CA LYS A 45 -28.89 -12.02 24.16
C LYS A 45 -27.71 -12.56 23.35
N TYR A 46 -26.53 -12.37 23.90
CA TYR A 46 -25.29 -12.78 23.29
C TYR A 46 -24.31 -13.26 24.35
N SER A 47 -23.33 -14.05 23.92
CA SER A 47 -22.17 -14.43 24.73
C SER A 47 -20.88 -14.02 24.05
N LEU A 48 -19.84 -13.77 24.85
CA LEU A 48 -18.51 -13.42 24.37
C LEU A 48 -17.50 -14.41 24.93
N GLU A 49 -16.67 -14.96 24.06
CA GLU A 49 -15.50 -15.74 24.42
C GLU A 49 -14.26 -14.99 23.91
N THR A 50 -13.46 -14.47 24.83
CA THR A 50 -12.23 -13.74 24.50
C THR A 50 -11.19 -14.70 23.93
N TRP A 51 -10.55 -14.31 22.84
CA TRP A 51 -9.39 -15.03 22.32
C TRP A 51 -8.19 -14.80 23.23
N PRO A 52 -7.46 -15.85 23.59
CA PRO A 52 -6.19 -15.67 24.26
C PRO A 52 -5.14 -15.13 23.28
N GLU A 53 -4.10 -14.49 23.80
CA GLU A 53 -3.06 -13.81 23.00
C GLU A 53 -2.38 -14.78 22.02
N GLU A 54 -2.14 -16.03 22.43
CA GLU A 54 -1.56 -17.05 21.56
C GLU A 54 -2.44 -17.37 20.34
N ASP A 55 -3.76 -17.24 20.45
CA ASP A 55 -4.67 -17.48 19.35
C ASP A 55 -4.69 -16.30 18.38
N ILE A 56 -4.56 -15.07 18.87
CA ILE A 56 -4.41 -13.89 18.01
C ILE A 56 -3.14 -14.02 17.17
N LEU A 57 -2.02 -14.43 17.79
CA LEU A 57 -0.74 -14.63 17.11
C LEU A 57 -0.78 -15.81 16.13
N ARG A 58 -1.39 -16.94 16.53
CA ARG A 58 -1.42 -18.18 15.74
C ARG A 58 -2.40 -18.12 14.58
N ARG A 59 -3.63 -17.64 14.83
CA ARG A 59 -4.73 -17.63 13.85
C ARG A 59 -4.71 -16.37 12.99
N GLY A 60 -4.21 -15.27 13.53
CA GLY A 60 -4.23 -13.97 12.86
C GLY A 60 -5.55 -13.22 13.03
N MET A 61 -5.69 -12.11 12.31
CA MET A 61 -6.86 -11.21 12.33
C MET A 61 -7.30 -10.90 10.90
N PRO A 62 -8.51 -10.33 10.70
CA PRO A 62 -8.94 -9.87 9.39
C PRO A 62 -7.91 -8.97 8.70
N PRO A 63 -7.81 -9.02 7.35
CA PRO A 63 -6.70 -8.45 6.60
C PRO A 63 -6.72 -6.93 6.48
N ASP A 64 -7.70 -6.26 7.07
CA ASP A 64 -7.77 -4.81 7.04
C ASP A 64 -6.69 -4.19 7.93
N ASP A 65 -6.05 -3.13 7.43
CA ASP A 65 -4.89 -2.50 8.06
C ASP A 65 -5.21 -1.96 9.46
N ALA A 66 -6.47 -1.63 9.75
CA ALA A 66 -6.85 -1.17 11.08
C ALA A 66 -6.79 -2.27 12.14
N TRP A 67 -6.97 -3.55 11.78
CA TRP A 67 -6.79 -4.66 12.72
C TRP A 67 -5.33 -4.80 13.14
N GLY A 68 -4.42 -4.86 12.15
CA GLY A 68 -2.99 -4.89 12.41
C GLY A 68 -2.50 -3.63 13.13
N GLY A 69 -2.94 -2.47 12.65
CA GLY A 69 -2.61 -1.17 13.23
C GLY A 69 -3.10 -0.97 14.66
N SER A 70 -4.20 -1.62 15.05
CA SER A 70 -4.71 -1.58 16.42
C SER A 70 -3.78 -2.27 17.41
N VAL A 71 -3.01 -3.27 16.98
CA VAL A 71 -2.19 -4.11 17.87
C VAL A 71 -0.70 -3.86 17.70
N TYR A 72 -0.21 -3.76 16.46
CA TYR A 72 1.21 -3.90 16.15
C TYR A 72 1.91 -2.61 15.71
N GLU A 73 1.16 -1.53 15.47
CA GLU A 73 1.73 -0.30 14.90
C GLU A 73 1.52 0.91 15.83
N PRO A 74 2.49 1.24 16.70
CA PRO A 74 2.37 2.34 17.65
C PRO A 74 2.04 3.71 17.04
N GLY A 75 2.43 3.93 15.78
CA GLY A 75 2.13 5.14 15.02
C GLY A 75 0.74 5.17 14.38
N SER A 76 0.00 4.06 14.40
CA SER A 76 -1.34 3.98 13.83
C SER A 76 -2.34 4.77 14.67
N ARG A 77 -3.25 5.50 14.00
CA ARG A 77 -4.36 6.18 14.68
C ARG A 77 -5.33 5.23 15.38
N PHE A 78 -5.31 3.95 15.00
CA PHE A 78 -6.14 2.90 15.59
C PHE A 78 -5.45 2.23 16.80
N TYR A 79 -4.19 2.57 17.07
CA TYR A 79 -3.34 1.83 18.02
C TYR A 79 -3.92 1.79 19.44
N CYS A 80 -4.02 0.56 19.95
CA CYS A 80 -4.67 0.20 21.20
C CYS A 80 -3.82 -0.77 22.04
N ARG A 81 -3.10 -1.70 21.39
CA ARG A 81 -2.20 -2.70 21.99
C ARG A 81 -2.83 -3.44 23.16
N ASP A 82 -2.40 -3.16 24.40
CA ASP A 82 -2.80 -3.86 25.61
C ASP A 82 -4.29 -3.67 25.94
N ASP A 83 -4.91 -2.62 25.38
CA ASP A 83 -6.34 -2.34 25.49
C ASP A 83 -7.18 -2.97 24.37
N PHE A 84 -6.55 -3.73 23.47
CA PHE A 84 -7.23 -4.42 22.37
C PHE A 84 -7.67 -5.82 22.81
N SER A 85 -8.87 -6.22 22.41
CA SER A 85 -9.40 -7.56 22.66
C SER A 85 -10.12 -8.09 21.43
N ILE A 86 -10.03 -9.40 21.23
CA ILE A 86 -10.76 -10.12 20.18
C ILE A 86 -11.69 -11.12 20.85
N TYR A 87 -12.93 -11.19 20.39
CA TYR A 87 -13.95 -12.08 20.92
C TYR A 87 -14.60 -12.90 19.81
N ASN A 88 -14.93 -14.15 20.12
CA ASN A 88 -16.05 -14.83 19.47
C ASN A 88 -17.33 -14.33 20.13
N ALA A 89 -18.18 -13.63 19.38
CA ALA A 89 -19.53 -13.30 19.81
C ALA A 89 -20.51 -14.32 19.26
N THR A 90 -21.43 -14.85 20.07
CA THR A 90 -22.52 -15.75 19.62
C THR A 90 -23.87 -15.22 20.08
N PHE A 91 -24.93 -15.51 19.35
CA PHE A 91 -26.30 -15.06 19.65
C PHE A 91 -27.25 -16.27 19.72
N ASP A 92 -28.31 -16.18 20.52
CA ASP A 92 -29.25 -17.30 20.71
C ASP A 92 -29.92 -17.75 19.40
N ASP A 93 -30.18 -16.80 18.48
CA ASP A 93 -30.81 -17.07 17.19
C ASP A 93 -29.81 -17.45 16.08
N CYS A 94 -28.52 -17.48 16.42
CA CYS A 94 -27.44 -17.87 15.53
C CYS A 94 -26.16 -18.23 16.31
N PRO A 95 -25.90 -19.53 16.50
CA PRO A 95 -24.80 -20.00 17.33
C PRO A 95 -23.43 -19.91 16.65
N GLU A 96 -23.35 -19.65 15.34
CA GLU A 96 -22.07 -19.48 14.65
C GLU A 96 -21.37 -18.20 15.13
N PRO A 97 -20.10 -18.27 15.56
CA PRO A 97 -19.43 -17.12 16.16
C PRO A 97 -19.06 -16.04 15.14
N TRP A 98 -19.19 -14.79 15.57
CA TRP A 98 -18.65 -13.61 14.90
C TRP A 98 -17.33 -13.21 15.55
N LEU A 99 -16.40 -12.74 14.73
CA LEU A 99 -15.17 -12.17 15.23
C LEU A 99 -15.36 -10.67 15.51
N VAL A 100 -15.18 -10.27 16.77
CA VAL A 100 -15.29 -8.87 17.17
C VAL A 100 -13.97 -8.40 17.78
N GLY A 101 -13.33 -7.43 17.15
CA GLY A 101 -12.20 -6.70 17.69
C GLY A 101 -12.70 -5.44 18.38
N HIS A 102 -12.27 -5.19 19.61
CA HIS A 102 -12.64 -3.99 20.35
C HIS A 102 -11.42 -3.38 21.01
N CYS A 103 -11.28 -2.07 20.85
CA CYS A 103 -10.32 -1.29 21.61
C CYS A 103 -11.02 -0.64 22.81
N ALA A 104 -10.54 -0.87 24.04
CA ALA A 104 -11.11 -0.27 25.24
C ALA A 104 -11.02 1.28 25.24
N LYS A 105 -10.15 1.85 24.41
CA LYS A 105 -10.02 3.31 24.16
C LYS A 105 -10.94 3.83 23.05
N ALA A 106 -11.79 3.00 22.44
CA ALA A 106 -12.78 3.46 21.48
C ALA A 106 -13.85 4.33 22.16
N GLU A 107 -14.46 5.24 21.40
CA GLU A 107 -15.52 6.12 21.93
C GLU A 107 -16.78 5.33 22.34
N MET A 108 -17.02 4.18 21.69
CA MET A 108 -18.03 3.24 22.10
C MET A 108 -17.42 2.12 22.94
N ASP A 109 -18.00 1.92 24.13
CA ASP A 109 -17.69 0.72 24.90
C ASP A 109 -18.19 -0.55 24.21
N ARG A 110 -17.73 -1.69 24.73
CA ARG A 110 -18.02 -3.01 24.18
C ARG A 110 -19.53 -3.29 24.18
N GLU A 111 -20.24 -2.94 25.25
CA GLU A 111 -21.67 -3.21 25.40
C GLU A 111 -22.51 -2.41 24.41
N ALA A 112 -22.21 -1.13 24.23
CA ALA A 112 -22.86 -0.28 23.25
C ALA A 112 -22.63 -0.81 21.82
N SER A 113 -21.43 -1.29 21.53
CA SER A 113 -21.06 -1.84 20.22
C SER A 113 -21.79 -3.16 19.94
N MET A 114 -21.79 -4.08 20.90
CA MET A 114 -22.52 -5.34 20.81
C MET A 114 -24.03 -5.11 20.74
N SER A 115 -24.55 -4.13 21.47
CA SER A 115 -25.97 -3.74 21.42
C SER A 115 -26.41 -3.31 20.02
N LEU A 116 -25.55 -2.64 19.25
CA LEU A 116 -25.86 -2.30 17.85
C LEU A 116 -26.01 -3.55 16.98
N LEU A 117 -25.06 -4.50 17.08
CA LEU A 117 -25.10 -5.74 16.32
C LEU A 117 -26.29 -6.63 16.74
N ALA A 118 -26.53 -6.71 18.04
CA ALA A 118 -27.61 -7.49 18.65
C ALA A 118 -29.02 -7.04 18.26
N ARG A 119 -29.20 -5.81 17.77
CA ARG A 119 -30.50 -5.27 17.33
C ARG A 119 -30.88 -5.66 15.91
N LEU A 120 -29.94 -6.15 15.11
CA LEU A 120 -30.23 -6.62 13.76
C LEU A 120 -30.94 -7.99 13.79
N PRO A 121 -31.71 -8.36 12.76
CA PRO A 121 -32.14 -9.75 12.59
C PRO A 121 -30.96 -10.71 12.34
N SER A 122 -31.13 -12.01 12.59
CA SER A 122 -30.06 -13.01 12.44
C SER A 122 -29.44 -13.04 11.03
N GLY A 123 -30.25 -13.00 9.96
CA GLY A 123 -29.72 -12.97 8.59
C GLY A 123 -29.02 -11.66 8.22
N ALA A 124 -29.47 -10.52 8.79
CA ALA A 124 -28.78 -9.25 8.63
C ALA A 124 -27.41 -9.26 9.33
N ARG A 125 -27.31 -9.87 10.54
CA ARG A 125 -26.01 -10.10 11.19
C ARG A 125 -25.12 -11.08 10.41
N ALA A 126 -25.71 -12.09 9.78
CA ALA A 126 -24.97 -13.12 9.04
C ALA A 126 -24.14 -12.55 7.88
N ALA A 127 -24.60 -11.43 7.31
CA ALA A 127 -23.87 -10.72 6.26
C ALA A 127 -22.54 -10.11 6.76
N ILE A 128 -22.33 -9.96 8.07
CA ILE A 128 -21.11 -9.40 8.66
C ILE A 128 -20.21 -10.56 9.10
N SER A 129 -19.00 -10.67 8.53
CA SER A 129 -18.02 -11.69 8.92
C SER A 129 -17.37 -11.34 10.26
N ASP A 130 -16.95 -10.09 10.38
CA ASP A 130 -16.20 -9.54 11.50
C ASP A 130 -16.49 -8.05 11.70
N LEU A 131 -16.31 -7.57 12.93
CA LEU A 131 -16.48 -6.19 13.33
C LEU A 131 -15.28 -5.70 14.12
N LEU A 132 -14.65 -4.62 13.67
CA LEU A 132 -13.64 -3.89 14.43
C LEU A 132 -14.23 -2.59 14.99
N VAL A 133 -14.17 -2.42 16.31
CA VAL A 133 -14.44 -1.16 16.98
C VAL A 133 -13.10 -0.57 17.42
N ALA A 134 -12.54 0.26 16.55
CA ALA A 134 -11.21 0.81 16.73
C ALA A 134 -11.24 2.09 17.57
N ARG A 135 -10.08 2.39 18.19
CA ARG A 135 -9.81 3.76 18.64
C ARG A 135 -9.84 4.69 17.43
N PHE A 136 -10.43 5.86 17.61
CA PHE A 136 -10.43 6.89 16.60
C PHE A 136 -10.33 8.27 17.23
N ASP A 137 -10.06 9.29 16.43
CA ASP A 137 -9.89 10.64 16.95
C ASP A 137 -11.22 11.15 17.55
N PRO A 138 -11.20 11.73 18.76
CA PRO A 138 -12.41 12.20 19.43
C PRO A 138 -13.25 13.13 18.54
N GLY A 139 -14.56 12.87 18.48
CA GLY A 139 -15.50 13.69 17.72
C GLY A 139 -15.55 13.38 16.21
N LEU A 140 -14.71 12.48 15.71
CA LEU A 140 -14.83 11.96 14.35
C LEU A 140 -15.60 10.64 14.36
N VAL A 141 -16.45 10.46 13.34
CA VAL A 141 -17.16 9.20 13.11
C VAL A 141 -16.69 8.62 11.78
N THR A 142 -16.10 7.43 11.83
CA THR A 142 -15.70 6.69 10.64
C THR A 142 -16.43 5.37 10.54
N ARG A 143 -16.83 5.04 9.32
CA ARG A 143 -17.41 3.76 8.93
C ARG A 143 -16.65 3.29 7.72
N TYR A 144 -16.11 2.09 7.81
CA TYR A 144 -15.41 1.48 6.70
C TYR A 144 -15.85 0.03 6.58
N PHE A 145 -16.01 -0.42 5.34
CA PHE A 145 -16.48 -1.75 5.02
C PHE A 145 -15.66 -2.28 3.86
N ARG A 146 -15.24 -3.53 3.97
CA ARG A 146 -14.54 -4.25 2.91
C ARG A 146 -15.06 -5.67 2.90
N ASP A 147 -15.67 -6.08 1.79
CA ASP A 147 -16.37 -7.35 1.68
C ASP A 147 -17.42 -7.51 2.81
N ASN A 148 -17.24 -8.51 3.68
CA ASN A 148 -18.11 -8.77 4.83
C ASN A 148 -17.56 -8.20 6.16
N SER A 149 -16.40 -7.54 6.14
CA SER A 149 -15.77 -6.93 7.33
C SER A 149 -16.28 -5.51 7.56
N ALA A 150 -16.55 -5.17 8.82
CA ALA A 150 -17.00 -3.83 9.22
C ALA A 150 -16.02 -3.19 10.22
N LEU A 151 -15.78 -1.89 10.07
CA LEU A 151 -14.97 -1.08 10.97
C LEU A 151 -15.73 0.16 11.42
N PHE A 152 -15.74 0.37 12.73
CA PHE A 152 -16.30 1.53 13.41
C PHE A 152 -15.25 2.29 14.21
N GLY A 153 -15.31 3.62 14.11
CA GLY A 153 -14.61 4.53 15.01
C GLY A 153 -15.50 5.73 15.32
N GLY A 154 -15.58 6.13 16.59
CA GLY A 154 -16.46 7.19 17.08
C GLY A 154 -17.78 6.67 17.66
N ARG A 155 -18.74 7.57 17.91
CA ARG A 155 -20.06 7.23 18.47
C ARG A 155 -21.13 6.96 17.40
N PHE A 156 -21.84 5.86 17.58
CA PHE A 156 -22.91 5.41 16.69
C PHE A 156 -24.25 5.34 17.40
N ARG A 157 -25.32 5.51 16.62
CA ARG A 157 -26.72 5.43 17.08
C ARG A 157 -27.34 4.12 16.60
N PRO A 158 -28.46 3.65 17.19
CA PRO A 158 -29.13 2.42 16.77
C PRO A 158 -29.40 2.32 15.26
N ALA A 159 -29.79 3.44 14.64
CA ALA A 159 -30.03 3.53 13.20
C ALA A 159 -28.76 3.32 12.34
N ASP A 160 -27.56 3.52 12.91
CA ASP A 160 -26.32 3.29 12.19
C ASP A 160 -26.01 1.79 11.99
N ALA A 161 -26.66 0.89 12.75
CA ALA A 161 -26.63 -0.56 12.48
C ALA A 161 -27.30 -0.92 11.14
N ILE A 162 -28.33 -0.15 10.75
CA ILE A 162 -28.98 -0.31 9.44
C ILE A 162 -28.07 0.17 8.31
N LYS A 163 -27.35 1.28 8.54
CA LYS A 163 -26.36 1.78 7.58
C LYS A 163 -25.20 0.79 7.41
N MET A 164 -24.81 0.10 8.48
CA MET A 164 -23.85 -1.01 8.41
C MET A 164 -24.36 -2.15 7.54
N LEU A 165 -25.59 -2.61 7.76
CA LEU A 165 -26.21 -3.61 6.90
C LEU A 165 -26.22 -3.17 5.44
N ALA A 166 -26.65 -1.92 5.17
CA ALA A 166 -26.72 -1.39 3.82
C ALA A 166 -25.35 -1.36 3.11
N ALA A 167 -24.30 -0.96 3.83
CA ALA A 167 -22.95 -0.92 3.28
C ALA A 167 -22.38 -2.33 3.04
N VAL A 168 -22.62 -3.28 3.94
CA VAL A 168 -22.23 -4.67 3.76
C VAL A 168 -22.97 -5.33 2.60
N MET A 169 -24.25 -5.00 2.38
CA MET A 169 -25.00 -5.47 1.19
C MET A 169 -24.45 -4.90 -0.11
N PHE A 170 -23.89 -3.69 -0.07
CA PHE A 170 -23.26 -3.06 -1.22
C PHE A 170 -21.89 -3.66 -1.55
N HIS A 171 -21.06 -3.91 -0.52
CA HIS A 171 -19.68 -4.37 -0.69
C HIS A 171 -19.49 -5.90 -0.60
N GLY A 172 -20.42 -6.62 0.00
CA GLY A 172 -20.35 -8.06 0.26
C GLY A 172 -21.61 -8.80 -0.20
N TYR A 173 -21.71 -10.09 0.15
CA TYR A 173 -22.82 -10.95 -0.30
C TYR A 173 -24.21 -10.43 0.11
N PRO A 174 -25.23 -10.49 -0.79
CA PRO A 174 -25.22 -11.03 -2.15
C PRO A 174 -24.71 -10.04 -3.22
N GLY A 175 -24.33 -8.83 -2.84
CA GLY A 175 -24.00 -7.73 -3.75
C GLY A 175 -25.26 -7.04 -4.29
N ILE A 176 -25.09 -5.83 -4.80
CA ILE A 176 -26.13 -5.12 -5.55
C ILE A 176 -25.87 -5.31 -7.05
N PRO A 177 -26.85 -5.81 -7.83
CA PRO A 177 -26.72 -5.94 -9.27
C PRO A 177 -26.69 -4.54 -9.89
N MET A 178 -25.48 -4.06 -10.19
CA MET A 178 -25.23 -2.63 -10.43
C MET A 178 -25.91 -2.13 -11.70
N ASP A 179 -25.92 -2.90 -12.78
CA ASP A 179 -26.53 -2.50 -14.05
C ASP A 179 -28.05 -2.32 -13.89
N GLU A 180 -28.69 -3.26 -13.21
CA GLU A 180 -30.11 -3.21 -12.87
C GLU A 180 -30.42 -2.05 -11.92
N PHE A 181 -29.53 -1.76 -10.96
CA PHE A 181 -29.69 -0.60 -10.07
C PHE A 181 -29.58 0.71 -10.83
N MET A 182 -28.63 0.82 -11.76
CA MET A 182 -28.48 2.00 -12.62
C MET A 182 -29.71 2.22 -13.49
N GLN A 183 -30.27 1.15 -14.06
CA GLN A 183 -31.53 1.20 -14.82
C GLN A 183 -32.71 1.62 -13.93
N ALA A 184 -32.78 1.09 -12.70
CA ALA A 184 -33.81 1.46 -11.74
C ALA A 184 -33.74 2.96 -11.37
N VAL A 185 -32.55 3.48 -11.09
CA VAL A 185 -32.34 4.92 -10.85
C VAL A 185 -32.72 5.74 -12.08
N ALA A 186 -32.39 5.28 -13.28
CA ALA A 186 -32.76 5.97 -14.52
C ALA A 186 -34.29 6.06 -14.70
N ALA A 187 -35.01 4.96 -14.40
CA ALA A 187 -36.46 4.86 -14.50
C ALA A 187 -37.23 5.63 -13.42
N ASP A 188 -36.61 5.89 -12.27
CA ASP A 188 -37.22 6.60 -11.15
C ASP A 188 -37.09 8.13 -11.26
N THR A 189 -37.99 8.86 -10.60
CA THR A 189 -37.96 10.34 -10.59
C THR A 189 -37.18 10.90 -9.40
N CYS A 190 -36.91 10.06 -8.38
CA CYS A 190 -36.18 10.46 -7.18
C CYS A 190 -35.18 9.38 -6.71
N VAL A 191 -34.31 9.78 -5.78
CA VAL A 191 -33.43 8.90 -4.99
C VAL A 191 -33.63 9.16 -3.51
N GLY A 192 -33.06 8.32 -2.64
CA GLY A 192 -33.39 8.31 -1.20
C GLY A 192 -33.22 9.65 -0.49
N ASP A 193 -32.15 10.42 -0.75
CA ASP A 193 -31.94 11.72 -0.12
C ASP A 193 -31.11 12.74 -0.91
N GLU A 194 -30.96 13.96 -0.37
CA GLU A 194 -30.20 15.05 -1.00
C GLU A 194 -28.71 14.69 -1.23
N PRO A 195 -27.96 14.12 -0.27
CA PRO A 195 -26.61 13.63 -0.53
C PRO A 195 -26.51 12.67 -1.72
N ALA A 196 -27.43 11.71 -1.84
CA ALA A 196 -27.45 10.78 -2.96
C ALA A 196 -27.68 11.51 -4.30
N ALA A 197 -28.66 12.41 -4.35
CA ALA A 197 -28.95 13.21 -5.54
C ALA A 197 -27.75 14.07 -5.97
N LYS A 198 -27.08 14.71 -5.00
CA LYS A 198 -25.88 15.55 -5.27
C LYS A 198 -24.71 14.74 -5.79
N ASN A 199 -24.46 13.55 -5.26
CA ASN A 199 -23.40 12.67 -5.76
C ASN A 199 -23.65 12.25 -7.21
N LEU A 200 -24.87 11.75 -7.50
CA LEU A 200 -25.26 11.37 -8.87
C LEU A 200 -25.11 12.53 -9.86
N MET A 201 -25.49 13.75 -9.47
CA MET A 201 -25.31 14.95 -10.30
C MET A 201 -23.85 15.34 -10.49
N ARG A 202 -23.02 15.23 -9.44
CA ARG A 202 -21.62 15.68 -9.45
C ARG A 202 -20.72 14.76 -10.27
N ASP A 203 -20.79 13.46 -10.04
CA ASP A 203 -19.82 12.48 -10.56
C ASP A 203 -20.46 11.16 -11.02
N GLY A 204 -21.79 11.04 -10.97
CA GLY A 204 -22.50 9.83 -11.38
C GLY A 204 -22.30 8.64 -10.42
N THR A 205 -21.78 8.84 -9.21
CA THR A 205 -21.57 7.74 -8.25
C THR A 205 -22.85 7.28 -7.57
N TYR A 206 -23.10 5.97 -7.59
CA TYR A 206 -24.34 5.35 -7.09
C TYR A 206 -24.29 4.91 -5.63
N GLY A 207 -23.12 4.89 -4.98
CA GLY A 207 -22.96 4.33 -3.62
C GLY A 207 -23.90 4.96 -2.59
N ARG A 208 -24.05 6.29 -2.59
CA ARG A 208 -25.01 6.99 -1.71
C ARG A 208 -26.47 6.71 -2.05
N ALA A 209 -26.78 6.51 -3.33
CA ALA A 209 -28.14 6.16 -3.76
C ALA A 209 -28.51 4.74 -3.27
N ILE A 210 -27.57 3.81 -3.28
CA ILE A 210 -27.75 2.46 -2.72
C ILE A 210 -27.94 2.53 -1.20
N GLU A 211 -27.03 3.18 -0.48
CA GLU A 211 -27.11 3.32 0.99
C GLU A 211 -28.45 3.93 1.43
N SER A 212 -28.82 5.06 0.81
CA SER A 212 -30.07 5.75 1.13
C SER A 212 -31.29 4.92 0.72
N GLY A 213 -31.28 4.28 -0.46
CA GLY A 213 -32.36 3.43 -0.94
C GLY A 213 -32.60 2.21 -0.06
N LEU A 214 -31.54 1.52 0.40
CA LEU A 214 -31.64 0.42 1.35
C LEU A 214 -32.16 0.89 2.71
N THR A 215 -31.72 2.06 3.17
CA THR A 215 -32.23 2.67 4.41
C THR A 215 -33.73 2.93 4.30
N ILE A 216 -34.21 3.49 3.18
CA ILE A 216 -35.65 3.68 2.92
C ILE A 216 -36.38 2.33 2.86
N ALA A 217 -35.83 1.33 2.19
CA ALA A 217 -36.44 0.00 2.13
C ALA A 217 -36.61 -0.63 3.53
N VAL A 218 -35.60 -0.50 4.41
CA VAL A 218 -35.69 -0.93 5.81
C VAL A 218 -36.75 -0.13 6.55
N TYR A 219 -36.80 1.20 6.37
CA TYR A 219 -37.79 2.06 7.01
C TYR A 219 -39.22 1.62 6.67
N LEU A 220 -39.50 1.38 5.39
CA LEU A 220 -40.80 0.92 4.91
C LEU A 220 -41.15 -0.48 5.41
N LYS A 221 -40.15 -1.35 5.61
CA LYS A 221 -40.36 -2.72 6.10
C LYS A 221 -40.70 -2.78 7.59
N ILE A 222 -40.01 -2.00 8.42
CA ILE A 222 -40.16 -2.10 9.89
C ILE A 222 -41.30 -1.24 10.45
N ASN A 223 -41.84 -0.31 9.67
CA ASN A 223 -42.98 0.51 10.07
C ASN A 223 -44.25 0.00 9.38
N ALA A 224 -45.22 -0.49 10.15
CA ALA A 224 -46.46 -1.08 9.62
C ALA A 224 -47.33 -0.09 8.82
N GLN A 225 -47.21 1.22 9.08
CA GLN A 225 -47.86 2.31 8.34
C GLN A 225 -46.87 3.47 8.19
N PRO A 226 -45.91 3.38 7.25
CA PRO A 226 -44.89 4.42 7.12
C PRO A 226 -45.52 5.69 6.52
N PRO A 227 -45.40 6.87 7.15
CA PRO A 227 -45.89 8.14 6.62
C PRO A 227 -45.04 8.68 5.45
N LEU A 228 -44.34 7.81 4.74
CA LEU A 228 -43.40 8.17 3.67
C LEU A 228 -43.88 7.57 2.34
N ASP A 229 -44.32 8.43 1.42
CA ASP A 229 -44.62 8.02 0.05
C ASP A 229 -43.33 7.94 -0.77
N ALA A 230 -42.84 6.71 -0.98
CA ALA A 230 -41.63 6.44 -1.74
C ALA A 230 -41.91 6.03 -3.21
N SER A 231 -43.11 6.32 -3.73
CA SER A 231 -43.51 5.96 -5.10
C SER A 231 -42.59 6.50 -6.20
N CYS A 232 -41.91 7.62 -5.95
CA CYS A 232 -40.96 8.23 -6.89
C CYS A 232 -39.68 7.41 -7.12
N MET A 233 -39.35 6.48 -6.21
CA MET A 233 -38.19 5.57 -6.28
C MET A 233 -38.59 4.10 -6.32
N ARG A 234 -39.75 3.81 -6.93
CA ARG A 234 -40.36 2.48 -6.93
C ARG A 234 -39.47 1.41 -7.58
N ASN A 235 -38.77 1.72 -8.67
CA ASN A 235 -37.94 0.74 -9.35
C ASN A 235 -36.74 0.36 -8.49
N GLN A 236 -36.11 1.33 -7.82
CA GLN A 236 -35.05 1.07 -6.84
C GLN A 236 -35.54 0.17 -5.72
N LEU A 237 -36.74 0.43 -5.16
CA LEU A 237 -37.30 -0.38 -4.08
C LEU A 237 -37.69 -1.79 -4.53
N ASN A 238 -38.18 -1.95 -5.76
CA ASN A 238 -38.48 -3.26 -6.34
C ASN A 238 -37.22 -4.12 -6.49
N LEU A 239 -36.06 -3.50 -6.70
CA LEU A 239 -34.77 -4.20 -6.77
C LEU A 239 -34.19 -4.49 -5.38
N LEU A 240 -34.14 -3.47 -4.52
CA LEU A 240 -33.49 -3.56 -3.20
C LEU A 240 -34.32 -4.36 -2.19
N GLY A 241 -35.65 -4.27 -2.26
CA GLY A 241 -36.57 -4.89 -1.32
C GLY A 241 -36.41 -6.43 -1.22
N PRO A 242 -36.43 -7.18 -2.33
CA PRO A 242 -36.22 -8.62 -2.31
C PRO A 242 -34.86 -9.03 -1.71
N ILE A 243 -33.79 -8.29 -2.02
CA ILE A 243 -32.45 -8.53 -1.48
C ILE A 243 -32.45 -8.35 0.03
N LEU A 244 -33.02 -7.23 0.51
CA LEU A 244 -33.19 -6.96 1.92
C LEU A 244 -34.04 -8.03 2.63
N ASN A 245 -35.16 -8.42 2.04
CA ASN A 245 -36.08 -9.40 2.63
C ASN A 245 -35.39 -10.73 2.89
N LYS A 246 -34.52 -11.20 1.98
CA LYS A 246 -33.76 -12.43 2.16
C LYS A 246 -32.88 -12.42 3.43
N LEU A 247 -32.32 -11.27 3.79
CA LEU A 247 -31.49 -11.10 4.99
C LEU A 247 -32.34 -10.80 6.23
N TRP A 248 -33.36 -9.96 6.09
CA TRP A 248 -34.15 -9.45 7.20
C TRP A 248 -35.16 -10.47 7.73
N ASP A 249 -35.74 -11.30 6.86
CA ASP A 249 -36.79 -12.27 7.22
C ASP A 249 -36.23 -13.63 7.68
N ALA A 250 -34.91 -13.80 7.66
CA ALA A 250 -34.25 -14.98 8.22
C ALA A 250 -34.49 -15.06 9.74
N LYS A 251 -35.34 -16.01 10.15
CA LYS A 251 -35.78 -16.14 11.54
C LYS A 251 -34.71 -16.75 12.46
N THR A 252 -33.91 -17.70 11.97
CA THR A 252 -32.85 -18.39 12.74
C THR A 252 -31.74 -18.91 11.82
N GLY A 253 -30.56 -19.14 12.40
CA GLY A 253 -29.51 -19.98 11.79
C GLY A 253 -28.53 -19.27 10.84
N CYS A 254 -28.46 -17.93 10.87
CA CYS A 254 -27.54 -17.12 10.05
C CYS A 254 -27.31 -17.64 8.63
N PRO A 255 -28.36 -17.69 7.79
CA PRO A 255 -28.19 -18.16 6.44
C PRO A 255 -27.15 -17.29 5.72
N ASN A 256 -26.16 -17.94 5.08
CA ASN A 256 -25.07 -17.31 4.33
C ASN A 256 -24.00 -16.60 5.19
N LYS A 257 -23.78 -17.04 6.44
CA LYS A 257 -22.63 -16.59 7.23
C LYS A 257 -21.33 -16.88 6.49
N VAL A 258 -20.54 -15.84 6.26
CA VAL A 258 -19.19 -15.95 5.70
C VAL A 258 -18.19 -15.91 6.85
N PRO A 259 -17.35 -16.95 7.03
CA PRO A 259 -16.26 -16.91 7.99
C PRO A 259 -15.26 -15.79 7.64
N PRO A 260 -14.73 -15.05 8.62
CA PRO A 260 -13.74 -14.03 8.33
C PRO A 260 -12.46 -14.67 7.78
N LYS A 261 -11.87 -14.04 6.76
CA LYS A 261 -10.52 -14.38 6.31
C LYS A 261 -9.52 -13.86 7.33
N LEU A 262 -8.64 -14.72 7.85
CA LEU A 262 -7.62 -14.31 8.83
C LEU A 262 -6.23 -14.34 8.21
N ILE A 263 -5.43 -13.33 8.54
CA ILE A 263 -4.02 -13.24 8.18
C ILE A 263 -3.18 -12.96 9.42
N LYS A 264 -1.96 -13.45 9.44
CA LYS A 264 -0.98 -13.08 10.47
C LYS A 264 -0.49 -11.67 10.19
N HIS A 265 -0.89 -10.74 11.04
CA HIS A 265 -0.30 -9.41 11.06
C HIS A 265 1.06 -9.46 11.76
N LYS A 266 1.93 -8.54 11.37
CA LYS A 266 3.31 -8.48 11.82
C LYS A 266 3.66 -7.06 12.22
N GLY A 267 4.43 -6.91 13.29
CA GLY A 267 4.94 -5.60 13.71
C GLY A 267 5.97 -5.04 12.73
N ILE A 268 6.40 -3.81 12.97
CA ILE A 268 7.49 -3.15 12.22
C ILE A 268 8.68 -2.95 13.16
N LEU A 269 9.86 -3.43 12.78
CA LEU A 269 11.08 -3.29 13.57
C LEU A 269 11.61 -1.84 13.58
N PHE A 270 11.62 -1.19 12.41
CA PHE A 270 12.06 0.20 12.21
C PHE A 270 10.88 1.09 11.85
N PRO A 271 10.10 1.59 12.83
CA PRO A 271 8.84 2.28 12.58
C PRO A 271 8.98 3.63 11.86
N LYS A 272 10.14 4.29 11.89
CA LYS A 272 10.46 5.48 11.08
C LYS A 272 11.36 5.14 9.88
N GLY A 273 11.37 3.87 9.47
CA GLY A 273 12.18 3.36 8.37
C GLY A 273 13.64 3.09 8.75
N LEU A 274 14.37 2.47 7.83
CA LEU A 274 15.78 2.10 8.06
C LEU A 274 16.73 3.29 8.19
N GLY A 275 16.28 4.51 7.86
CA GLY A 275 17.05 5.74 8.09
C GLY A 275 17.45 5.93 9.55
N GLU A 276 16.70 5.37 10.51
CA GLU A 276 17.02 5.40 11.94
C GLU A 276 18.40 4.78 12.26
N LEU A 277 18.83 3.80 11.46
CA LEU A 277 20.14 3.16 11.59
C LEU A 277 21.29 4.13 11.24
N GLY A 278 21.02 5.19 10.49
CA GLY A 278 22.00 6.21 10.13
C GLY A 278 22.51 7.05 11.31
N SER A 279 21.88 6.96 12.48
CA SER A 279 22.38 7.57 13.72
C SER A 279 23.68 6.94 14.24
N ASP A 280 23.99 5.71 13.82
CA ASP A 280 25.22 4.98 14.11
C ASP A 280 25.72 4.27 12.83
N PRO A 281 26.27 5.04 11.88
CA PRO A 281 26.56 4.57 10.52
C PRO A 281 27.66 3.51 10.51
N VAL A 282 27.59 2.61 9.54
CA VAL A 282 28.61 1.57 9.37
C VAL A 282 29.94 2.16 8.87
N SER A 283 31.05 1.56 9.31
CA SER A 283 32.38 1.92 8.80
C SER A 283 32.53 1.49 7.35
N GLY A 284 32.91 2.42 6.47
CA GLY A 284 33.15 2.16 5.04
C GLY A 284 34.62 2.21 4.61
N ALA A 285 34.88 1.76 3.40
CA ALA A 285 36.17 1.95 2.72
C ALA A 285 36.33 3.38 2.23
N LYS A 286 37.56 3.90 2.33
CA LYS A 286 37.88 5.23 1.82
C LYS A 286 38.20 5.17 0.32
N PRO A 287 37.79 6.17 -0.47
CA PRO A 287 38.28 6.28 -1.84
C PRO A 287 39.79 6.56 -1.80
N THR A 288 40.57 5.81 -2.58
CA THR A 288 42.02 6.04 -2.75
C THR A 288 42.32 6.92 -3.95
N LYS A 289 41.42 6.94 -4.94
CA LYS A 289 41.51 7.79 -6.13
C LYS A 289 40.11 8.15 -6.62
N VAL A 290 39.90 9.44 -6.87
CA VAL A 290 38.71 9.99 -7.53
C VAL A 290 39.21 10.89 -8.66
N THR A 291 38.88 10.55 -9.90
CA THR A 291 39.28 11.33 -11.08
C THR A 291 38.09 11.57 -11.97
N GLN A 292 37.76 12.84 -12.20
CA GLN A 292 36.74 13.24 -13.16
C GLN A 292 37.23 12.98 -14.59
N TRP A 293 36.32 12.53 -15.46
CA TRP A 293 36.57 12.41 -16.89
C TRP A 293 36.45 13.77 -17.56
N ASP A 294 37.28 14.03 -18.56
CA ASP A 294 37.05 15.12 -19.50
C ASP A 294 35.76 14.84 -20.28
N LYS A 295 34.98 15.88 -20.58
CA LYS A 295 33.72 15.73 -21.33
C LYS A 295 33.93 15.09 -22.71
N SER A 296 35.12 15.25 -23.29
CA SER A 296 35.53 14.63 -24.56
C SER A 296 35.77 13.13 -24.47
N GLU A 297 35.85 12.54 -23.26
CA GLU A 297 35.95 11.09 -23.05
C GLU A 297 34.58 10.41 -23.15
N GLY A 298 33.49 11.17 -23.22
CA GLY A 298 32.13 10.65 -23.31
C GLY A 298 31.55 10.27 -21.95
N VAL A 299 30.43 9.52 -21.99
CA VAL A 299 29.70 9.09 -20.79
C VAL A 299 29.29 7.62 -20.92
N PRO A 300 29.15 6.86 -19.82
CA PRO A 300 28.56 5.53 -19.87
C PRO A 300 27.12 5.59 -20.43
N ASP A 301 26.79 4.71 -21.38
CA ASP A 301 25.50 4.66 -22.09
C ASP A 301 24.29 4.63 -21.14
N TYR A 302 24.37 3.87 -20.05
CA TYR A 302 23.30 3.81 -19.06
C TYR A 302 23.17 5.08 -18.23
N CYS A 303 24.29 5.75 -17.92
CA CYS A 303 24.23 7.06 -17.28
C CYS A 303 23.50 8.06 -18.19
N TRP A 304 23.80 8.02 -19.50
CA TRP A 304 23.13 8.86 -20.48
C TRP A 304 21.66 8.50 -20.66
N ALA A 305 21.33 7.21 -20.71
CA ALA A 305 19.97 6.74 -20.87
C ALA A 305 19.08 7.18 -19.70
N LEU A 306 19.54 7.07 -18.45
CA LEU A 306 18.79 7.57 -17.30
C LEU A 306 18.73 9.09 -17.25
N ALA A 307 19.84 9.78 -17.55
CA ALA A 307 19.89 11.25 -17.57
C ALA A 307 18.87 11.87 -18.55
N THR A 308 18.67 11.24 -19.71
CA THR A 308 17.77 11.73 -20.75
C THR A 308 16.30 11.36 -20.56
N LYS A 309 15.95 10.57 -19.53
CA LYS A 309 14.55 10.26 -19.23
C LYS A 309 13.81 11.52 -18.80
N LYS A 310 12.58 11.65 -19.30
CA LYS A 310 11.68 12.75 -18.95
C LYS A 310 11.08 12.52 -17.57
N ARG A 311 11.09 13.59 -16.77
CA ARG A 311 10.39 13.73 -15.51
C ARG A 311 8.91 14.02 -15.76
N LYS A 312 8.11 13.97 -14.69
CA LYS A 312 6.68 14.36 -14.71
C LYS A 312 6.45 15.80 -15.16
N ASP A 313 7.43 16.70 -14.95
CA ASP A 313 7.36 18.10 -15.37
C ASP A 313 7.84 18.33 -16.83
N GLY A 314 8.17 17.27 -17.55
CA GLY A 314 8.61 17.30 -18.94
C GLY A 314 10.10 17.60 -19.17
N ARG A 315 10.86 17.98 -18.13
CA ARG A 315 12.32 18.14 -18.21
C ARG A 315 13.01 16.78 -18.20
N VAL A 316 14.23 16.69 -18.71
CA VAL A 316 15.08 15.50 -18.50
C VAL A 316 15.74 15.56 -17.11
N TYR A 317 16.16 14.42 -16.56
CA TYR A 317 16.87 14.38 -15.27
C TYR A 317 18.22 15.10 -15.32
N CYS A 318 18.95 15.02 -16.43
CA CYS A 318 20.21 15.73 -16.62
C CYS A 318 20.52 15.94 -18.11
N THR A 319 21.09 17.10 -18.44
CA THR A 319 21.62 17.39 -19.78
C THR A 319 23.09 16.98 -19.88
N ALA A 320 23.60 16.80 -21.09
CA ALA A 320 24.96 16.29 -21.34
C ALA A 320 26.04 17.17 -20.71
N ASP A 321 25.92 18.49 -20.85
CA ASP A 321 26.84 19.48 -20.30
C ASP A 321 26.93 19.40 -18.77
N ARG A 322 25.85 18.96 -18.11
CA ARG A 322 25.72 18.88 -16.65
C ARG A 322 26.01 17.52 -16.06
N LEU A 323 26.17 16.48 -16.89
CA LEU A 323 26.44 15.12 -16.46
C LEU A 323 27.95 14.90 -16.33
N ASP A 324 28.43 14.79 -15.10
CA ASP A 324 29.84 14.52 -14.79
C ASP A 324 30.06 13.03 -14.53
N VAL A 325 31.22 12.50 -14.96
CA VAL A 325 31.60 11.10 -14.75
C VAL A 325 32.92 11.07 -13.98
N TYR A 326 33.00 10.18 -12.99
CA TYR A 326 34.17 10.02 -12.14
C TYR A 326 34.59 8.55 -12.11
N ASN A 327 35.88 8.29 -12.28
CA ASN A 327 36.49 7.02 -11.90
C ASN A 327 36.82 7.04 -10.41
N VAL A 328 36.31 6.05 -9.69
CA VAL A 328 36.51 5.93 -8.24
C VAL A 328 37.11 4.57 -7.91
N THR A 329 38.23 4.58 -7.20
CA THR A 329 38.90 3.39 -6.66
C THR A 329 38.83 3.42 -5.14
N TYR A 330 38.51 2.27 -4.53
CA TYR A 330 38.39 2.13 -3.08
C TYR A 330 39.55 1.31 -2.51
N SER A 331 39.92 1.60 -1.26
CA SER A 331 41.07 1.00 -0.57
C SER A 331 41.02 -0.52 -0.41
N ASP A 332 39.82 -1.09 -0.41
CA ASP A 332 39.55 -2.51 -0.22
C ASP A 332 39.28 -3.28 -1.53
N CYS A 333 39.40 -2.60 -2.68
CA CYS A 333 39.13 -3.15 -4.02
C CYS A 333 40.13 -2.63 -5.07
N LEU A 334 41.42 -2.63 -4.71
CA LEU A 334 42.51 -2.12 -5.57
C LEU A 334 42.76 -2.98 -6.83
N ASP A 335 42.27 -4.21 -6.84
CA ASP A 335 42.36 -5.18 -7.93
C ASP A 335 41.18 -5.09 -8.92
N GLN A 336 40.25 -4.16 -8.70
CA GLN A 336 39.09 -3.94 -9.57
C GLN A 336 39.25 -2.72 -10.46
N ASP A 337 38.57 -2.77 -11.62
CA ASP A 337 38.42 -1.59 -12.46
C ASP A 337 37.67 -0.50 -11.69
N PRO A 338 38.09 0.79 -11.77
CA PRO A 338 37.40 1.88 -11.10
C PRO A 338 35.90 1.90 -11.43
N TRP A 339 35.09 2.22 -10.42
CA TRP A 339 33.67 2.46 -10.64
C TRP A 339 33.51 3.77 -11.42
N ALA A 340 32.80 3.71 -12.55
CA ALA A 340 32.35 4.91 -13.24
C ALA A 340 31.06 5.39 -12.57
N ILE A 341 31.19 6.44 -11.75
CA ILE A 341 30.12 7.09 -11.01
C ILE A 341 29.69 8.33 -11.78
N CYS A 342 28.39 8.47 -12.03
CA CYS A 342 27.84 9.59 -12.78
C CYS A 342 27.06 10.52 -11.85
N ARG A 343 27.17 11.82 -12.06
CA ARG A 343 26.52 12.82 -11.22
C ARG A 343 26.00 13.95 -12.09
N CYS A 344 24.71 14.27 -11.98
CA CYS A 344 24.26 15.56 -12.48
C CYS A 344 24.76 16.67 -11.55
N ASN A 345 25.25 17.78 -12.10
CA ASN A 345 25.94 18.77 -11.29
C ASN A 345 25.06 19.48 -10.24
N ASP A 346 23.73 19.42 -10.39
CA ASP A 346 22.72 19.88 -9.41
C ASP A 346 22.21 18.81 -8.46
N ALA A 347 22.68 17.56 -8.54
CA ALA A 347 22.33 16.56 -7.57
C ALA A 347 22.75 17.01 -6.15
N GLN A 348 21.87 16.80 -5.17
CA GLN A 348 22.06 17.23 -3.78
C GLN A 348 23.32 16.61 -3.16
N HIS A 349 23.61 15.36 -3.48
CA HIS A 349 24.87 14.73 -3.08
C HIS A 349 26.02 15.23 -3.97
N SER A 350 27.07 15.76 -3.34
CA SER A 350 28.34 16.01 -4.02
C SER A 350 29.02 14.69 -4.39
N VAL A 351 30.04 14.73 -5.26
CA VAL A 351 30.83 13.52 -5.55
C VAL A 351 31.46 12.95 -4.27
N ASP A 352 31.96 13.79 -3.36
CA ASP A 352 32.53 13.36 -2.08
C ASP A 352 31.51 12.61 -1.22
N THR A 353 30.29 13.13 -1.12
CA THR A 353 29.19 12.46 -0.40
C THR A 353 28.84 11.13 -1.06
N MET A 354 28.75 11.08 -2.39
CA MET A 354 28.45 9.85 -3.11
C MET A 354 29.53 8.79 -2.89
N VAL A 355 30.81 9.14 -3.02
CA VAL A 355 31.89 8.17 -2.86
C VAL A 355 32.03 7.71 -1.42
N GLU A 356 31.77 8.58 -0.43
CA GLU A 356 31.77 8.22 0.97
C GLU A 356 30.65 7.24 1.30
N LYS A 357 29.40 7.57 0.95
CA LYS A 357 28.23 6.72 1.22
C LYS A 357 28.32 5.39 0.49
N PHE A 358 28.72 5.39 -0.78
CA PHE A 358 28.93 4.15 -1.53
C PHE A 358 30.14 3.35 -1.01
N GLY A 359 31.12 4.01 -0.39
CA GLY A 359 32.22 3.38 0.34
C GLY A 359 31.76 2.61 1.59
N ARG A 360 30.61 2.96 2.17
CA ARG A 360 29.98 2.25 3.30
C ARG A 360 29.27 0.97 2.86
N VAL A 361 29.04 0.77 1.56
CA VAL A 361 28.56 -0.50 1.01
C VAL A 361 29.73 -1.52 1.04
N PRO A 362 29.58 -2.69 1.67
CA PRO A 362 30.62 -3.72 1.74
C PRO A 362 31.16 -4.12 0.35
N ALA A 363 32.45 -4.42 0.25
CA ALA A 363 33.13 -4.69 -1.02
C ALA A 363 32.47 -5.78 -1.88
N GLY A 364 32.01 -6.88 -1.25
CA GLY A 364 31.30 -7.94 -1.94
C GLY A 364 30.00 -7.44 -2.56
N LEU A 365 29.15 -6.81 -1.77
CA LEU A 365 27.89 -6.21 -2.23
C LEU A 365 28.13 -5.15 -3.32
N ARG A 366 29.08 -4.24 -3.08
CA ARG A 366 29.47 -3.17 -4.01
C ARG A 366 30.02 -3.67 -5.35
N SER A 367 30.58 -4.89 -5.38
CA SER A 367 31.07 -5.52 -6.61
C SER A 367 29.93 -5.93 -7.56
N ARG A 368 28.69 -6.05 -7.06
CA ARG A 368 27.51 -6.30 -7.89
C ARG A 368 27.03 -5.06 -8.62
N VAL A 369 27.22 -3.90 -8.01
CA VAL A 369 26.81 -2.60 -8.57
C VAL A 369 27.72 -2.24 -9.72
N ARG A 370 27.14 -2.03 -10.90
CA ARG A 370 27.85 -1.67 -12.14
C ARG A 370 28.14 -0.17 -12.17
N HIS A 371 27.10 0.64 -12.05
CA HIS A 371 27.16 2.11 -12.01
C HIS A 371 26.36 2.65 -10.83
N LEU A 372 26.82 3.80 -10.32
CA LEU A 372 26.10 4.64 -9.38
C LEU A 372 25.84 5.98 -10.05
N ILE A 373 24.61 6.47 -9.96
CA ILE A 373 24.18 7.70 -10.61
C ILE A 373 23.42 8.58 -9.60
N ALA A 374 23.66 9.89 -9.60
CA ALA A 374 22.88 10.82 -8.78
C ALA A 374 22.21 11.92 -9.60
N PHE A 375 20.94 12.20 -9.28
CA PHE A 375 20.11 13.25 -9.88
C PHE A 375 19.49 14.16 -8.83
N GLU A 376 19.11 15.37 -9.25
CA GLU A 376 18.30 16.25 -8.40
C GLU A 376 16.86 15.75 -8.27
N ASP A 377 16.37 15.68 -7.04
CA ASP A 377 14.93 15.61 -6.77
C ASP A 377 14.55 16.24 -5.43
N LYS A 378 13.32 16.72 -5.30
CA LYS A 378 12.76 17.24 -4.05
C LYS A 378 12.34 16.14 -3.10
N THR A 379 12.03 14.96 -3.63
CA THR A 379 11.65 13.79 -2.85
C THR A 379 12.82 12.81 -2.85
N PRO A 380 13.47 12.58 -1.69
CA PRO A 380 14.55 11.61 -1.57
C PRO A 380 14.11 10.20 -2.00
N GLY A 381 14.95 9.52 -2.78
CA GLY A 381 14.61 8.21 -3.30
C GLY A 381 15.77 7.45 -3.92
N GLY A 382 15.53 6.17 -4.16
CA GLY A 382 16.46 5.24 -4.80
C GLY A 382 15.81 4.52 -5.98
N LEU A 383 16.65 3.91 -6.79
CA LEU A 383 16.23 3.05 -7.89
C LEU A 383 17.33 2.05 -8.22
N HIS A 384 16.96 0.79 -8.27
CA HIS A 384 17.73 -0.27 -8.89
C HIS A 384 17.18 -0.61 -10.29
N VAL A 385 18.07 -0.63 -11.28
CA VAL A 385 17.73 -0.90 -12.69
C VAL A 385 18.18 -2.30 -13.08
N ASP A 386 17.22 -3.23 -13.06
CA ASP A 386 17.38 -4.62 -13.51
C ASP A 386 17.29 -4.76 -15.03
N PRO A 387 18.05 -5.68 -15.65
CA PRO A 387 19.02 -6.63 -15.09
C PRO A 387 20.47 -6.08 -15.03
N TRP A 388 20.64 -4.75 -15.12
CA TRP A 388 21.93 -4.12 -15.38
C TRP A 388 22.74 -3.77 -14.12
N ASN A 389 22.16 -3.96 -12.92
CA ASN A 389 22.74 -3.65 -11.61
C ASN A 389 23.23 -2.21 -11.51
N ILE A 390 22.40 -1.27 -11.95
CA ILE A 390 22.68 0.16 -11.82
C ILE A 390 21.87 0.69 -10.65
N VAL A 391 22.51 1.52 -9.84
CA VAL A 391 21.87 2.24 -8.74
C VAL A 391 21.78 3.71 -9.11
N ALA A 392 20.57 4.27 -9.01
CA ALA A 392 20.35 5.72 -9.07
C ALA A 392 19.83 6.22 -7.72
N VAL A 393 20.33 7.38 -7.31
CA VAL A 393 19.85 8.10 -6.12
C VAL A 393 19.31 9.46 -6.52
N TYR A 394 18.22 9.86 -5.88
CA TYR A 394 17.49 11.09 -6.15
C TYR A 394 17.37 11.89 -4.85
N GLY A 395 17.74 13.17 -4.88
CA GLY A 395 17.65 14.01 -3.67
C GLY A 395 18.75 13.74 -2.65
N ASP A 396 18.49 14.15 -1.40
CA ASP A 396 19.36 13.93 -0.24
C ASP A 396 18.93 12.67 0.52
N VAL A 397 19.66 11.56 0.34
CA VAL A 397 19.27 10.24 0.83
C VAL A 397 20.20 9.70 1.91
N ASN A 398 19.62 8.93 2.85
CA ASN A 398 20.36 8.23 3.88
C ASN A 398 21.21 7.08 3.32
N ASP A 399 22.17 6.61 4.11
CA ASP A 399 23.04 5.48 3.74
C ASP A 399 22.26 4.19 3.48
N SER A 400 21.13 4.02 4.18
CA SER A 400 20.23 2.89 4.01
C SER A 400 19.74 2.76 2.57
N VAL A 401 19.55 3.87 1.84
CA VAL A 401 19.13 3.83 0.42
C VAL A 401 20.24 3.23 -0.45
N TYR A 402 21.49 3.65 -0.28
CA TYR A 402 22.61 3.03 -1.01
C TYR A 402 22.71 1.53 -0.76
N MET A 403 22.49 1.11 0.48
CA MET A 403 22.54 -0.31 0.88
C MET A 403 21.33 -1.09 0.35
N HIS A 404 20.14 -0.48 0.38
CA HIS A 404 18.89 -1.02 -0.15
C HIS A 404 19.06 -1.31 -1.65
N GLU A 405 19.43 -0.30 -2.45
CA GLU A 405 19.59 -0.46 -3.89
C GLU A 405 20.74 -1.41 -4.26
N SER A 406 21.81 -1.42 -3.46
CA SER A 406 22.89 -2.40 -3.65
C SER A 406 22.41 -3.82 -3.33
N SER A 407 21.47 -3.99 -2.40
CA SER A 407 20.89 -5.30 -2.06
C SER A 407 20.10 -5.87 -3.22
N HIS A 408 19.30 -5.06 -3.92
CA HIS A 408 18.63 -5.51 -5.15
C HIS A 408 19.60 -6.10 -6.18
N CYS A 409 20.82 -5.56 -6.31
CA CYS A 409 21.87 -6.10 -7.19
C CYS A 409 22.34 -7.53 -6.83
N THR A 410 21.96 -8.06 -5.66
CA THR A 410 22.31 -9.42 -5.19
C THR A 410 21.15 -10.41 -5.24
N ASP A 411 19.92 -9.95 -5.46
CA ASP A 411 18.72 -10.75 -5.21
C ASP A 411 18.73 -12.06 -6.02
N ARG A 412 19.12 -12.00 -7.31
CA ARG A 412 19.16 -13.12 -8.26
C ARG A 412 17.86 -13.94 -8.26
N GLY A 413 16.71 -13.28 -8.08
CA GLY A 413 15.40 -13.93 -8.00
C GLY A 413 15.13 -14.70 -6.70
N PHE A 414 16.05 -14.67 -5.73
CA PHE A 414 15.87 -15.28 -4.40
C PHE A 414 14.63 -14.82 -3.64
N PRO A 415 14.15 -13.56 -3.76
CA PRO A 415 12.91 -13.14 -3.11
C PRO A 415 11.67 -13.95 -3.51
N LYS A 416 11.71 -14.63 -4.66
CA LYS A 416 10.64 -15.50 -5.15
C LYS A 416 10.87 -16.99 -4.83
N SER A 417 11.96 -17.32 -4.15
CA SER A 417 12.32 -18.69 -3.81
C SER A 417 11.48 -19.22 -2.64
N GLU A 418 11.24 -20.54 -2.63
CA GLU A 418 10.55 -21.20 -1.50
C GLU A 418 11.28 -20.97 -0.16
N ALA A 419 12.61 -20.91 -0.17
CA ALA A 419 13.40 -20.66 1.02
C ALA A 419 13.11 -19.28 1.62
N PHE A 420 13.09 -18.23 0.79
CA PHE A 420 12.78 -16.88 1.25
C PHE A 420 11.32 -16.73 1.69
N LEU A 421 10.37 -17.29 0.93
CA LEU A 421 8.95 -17.23 1.27
C LEU A 421 8.64 -17.95 2.58
N LYS A 422 9.25 -19.12 2.84
CA LYS A 422 9.14 -19.82 4.13
C LYS A 422 9.74 -19.01 5.28
N ALA A 423 10.91 -18.39 5.07
CA ALA A 423 11.53 -17.55 6.07
C ALA A 423 10.65 -16.34 6.40
N LYS A 424 10.15 -15.66 5.36
CA LYS A 424 9.13 -14.61 5.47
C LYS A 424 7.94 -15.11 6.29
N ASP A 425 7.34 -16.25 6.01
CA ASP A 425 6.14 -16.71 6.74
C ASP A 425 6.39 -17.04 8.22
N LEU A 426 7.64 -17.32 8.60
CA LEU A 426 8.05 -17.60 9.98
C LEU A 426 8.43 -16.34 10.76
N ASP A 427 8.84 -15.26 10.11
CA ASP A 427 9.09 -13.98 10.78
C ASP A 427 7.82 -13.35 11.30
N ILE A 428 7.89 -12.75 12.49
CA ILE A 428 6.74 -12.16 13.20
C ILE A 428 6.71 -10.62 13.11
N CYS A 429 7.70 -10.01 12.46
CA CYS A 429 7.73 -8.59 12.13
C CYS A 429 8.23 -8.38 10.69
N TRP A 430 8.13 -7.14 10.21
CA TRP A 430 8.75 -6.64 8.98
C TRP A 430 9.88 -5.66 9.34
N PRO A 431 10.91 -5.48 8.51
CA PRO A 431 11.93 -4.45 8.73
C PRO A 431 11.30 -3.05 8.83
N SER A 432 10.52 -2.65 7.83
CA SER A 432 9.91 -1.31 7.73
C SER A 432 8.51 -1.40 7.13
N GLN A 433 7.74 -0.30 7.13
CA GLN A 433 6.47 -0.27 6.39
C GLN A 433 6.68 -0.47 4.88
N TYR A 434 7.77 0.08 4.33
CA TYR A 434 8.08 -0.01 2.91
C TYR A 434 8.33 -1.46 2.45
N SER A 435 8.95 -2.27 3.32
CA SER A 435 9.22 -3.69 3.05
C SER A 435 7.98 -4.55 2.78
N LYS A 436 6.77 -4.06 3.08
CA LYS A 436 5.49 -4.74 2.78
C LYS A 436 5.08 -4.65 1.31
N THR A 437 5.71 -3.76 0.53
CA THR A 437 5.28 -3.44 -0.84
C THR A 437 5.43 -4.64 -1.79
N THR A 438 6.61 -5.28 -1.78
CA THR A 438 6.85 -6.51 -2.53
C THR A 438 7.86 -7.40 -1.79
N ASP A 439 7.94 -8.69 -2.15
CA ASP A 439 8.97 -9.59 -1.60
C ASP A 439 10.39 -9.13 -1.96
N ARG A 440 10.54 -8.42 -3.09
CA ARG A 440 11.80 -7.82 -3.51
C ARG A 440 12.22 -6.69 -2.56
N GLU A 441 11.27 -5.82 -2.18
CA GLU A 441 11.53 -4.76 -1.20
C GLU A 441 11.81 -5.31 0.19
N LEU A 442 11.11 -6.38 0.57
CA LEU A 442 11.42 -7.10 1.79
C LEU A 442 12.86 -7.60 1.81
N PHE A 443 13.33 -8.18 0.71
CA PHE A 443 14.70 -8.67 0.61
C PHE A 443 15.72 -7.54 0.75
N ALA A 444 15.52 -6.43 0.04
CA ALA A 444 16.43 -5.29 0.11
C ALA A 444 16.48 -4.67 1.52
N GLU A 445 15.33 -4.44 2.16
CA GLU A 445 15.23 -3.91 3.51
C GLU A 445 15.82 -4.87 4.56
N THR A 446 15.61 -6.19 4.39
CA THR A 446 16.25 -7.23 5.21
C THR A 446 17.76 -7.22 5.01
N GLY A 447 18.24 -6.94 3.79
CA GLY A 447 19.65 -6.79 3.47
C GLY A 447 20.32 -5.64 4.21
N VAL A 448 19.66 -4.49 4.30
CA VAL A 448 20.15 -3.36 5.11
C VAL A 448 20.22 -3.75 6.59
N ALA A 449 19.16 -4.34 7.15
CA ALA A 449 19.16 -4.79 8.54
C ALA A 449 20.29 -5.79 8.81
N TYR A 450 20.48 -6.78 7.92
CA TYR A 450 21.56 -7.76 8.01
C TYR A 450 22.94 -7.12 7.93
N LEU A 451 23.13 -6.15 7.04
CA LEU A 451 24.39 -5.41 6.89
C LEU A 451 24.76 -4.72 8.20
N TYR A 452 23.82 -3.96 8.79
CA TYR A 452 24.04 -3.26 10.06
C TYR A 452 24.31 -4.23 11.21
N ASP A 453 23.63 -5.38 11.25
CA ASP A 453 23.85 -6.42 12.26
C ASP A 453 25.23 -7.08 12.13
N ASN A 454 25.79 -7.10 10.92
CA ASN A 454 27.07 -7.75 10.60
C ASN A 454 28.19 -6.75 10.30
N SER A 455 28.04 -5.48 10.70
CA SER A 455 29.01 -4.40 10.43
C SER A 455 30.10 -4.25 11.51
N GLY A 456 30.22 -5.21 12.42
CA GLY A 456 31.11 -5.17 13.59
C GLY A 456 30.46 -4.64 14.87
N LYS A 457 29.18 -4.29 14.80
CA LYS A 457 28.28 -4.05 15.94
C LYS A 457 26.94 -4.64 15.52
N THR A 458 26.20 -5.24 16.43
CA THR A 458 24.89 -5.88 16.16
C THR A 458 23.75 -4.85 16.18
N LEU A 459 22.56 -5.24 15.72
CA LEU A 459 21.34 -4.44 15.89
C LEU A 459 20.97 -4.31 17.37
N LEU A 460 21.17 -5.37 18.17
CA LEU A 460 20.90 -5.34 19.61
C LEU A 460 21.78 -4.31 20.34
N GLU A 461 23.07 -4.24 20.01
CA GLU A 461 23.99 -3.22 20.53
C GLU A 461 23.63 -1.79 20.06
N ARG A 462 22.81 -1.66 19.00
CA ARG A 462 22.22 -0.39 18.55
C ARG A 462 20.84 -0.10 19.15
N GLY A 463 20.32 -0.99 20.00
CA GLY A 463 19.02 -0.84 20.65
C GLY A 463 17.84 -1.44 19.90
N PHE A 464 18.09 -2.27 18.87
CA PHE A 464 17.05 -2.93 18.09
C PHE A 464 17.09 -4.45 18.28
N ASP A 465 16.04 -5.04 18.83
CA ASP A 465 15.89 -6.49 18.93
C ASP A 465 15.33 -7.06 17.61
N SER A 466 16.22 -7.66 16.81
CA SER A 466 15.88 -8.25 15.51
C SER A 466 15.40 -9.70 15.58
N SER A 467 15.15 -10.25 16.77
CA SER A 467 14.68 -11.65 16.93
C SER A 467 13.40 -11.94 16.15
N CYS A 468 12.56 -10.93 15.93
CA CYS A 468 11.34 -11.05 15.14
C CYS A 468 11.57 -11.22 13.61
N LEU A 469 12.78 -10.92 13.11
CA LEU A 469 13.24 -11.11 11.72
C LEU A 469 14.24 -12.26 11.56
N ALA A 470 14.41 -13.10 12.59
CA ALA A 470 15.53 -14.05 12.64
C ALA A 470 15.57 -15.01 11.45
N ASN A 471 14.42 -15.40 10.88
CA ASN A 471 14.37 -16.34 9.77
C ASN A 471 14.76 -15.65 8.46
N GLY A 472 14.24 -14.45 8.19
CA GLY A 472 14.61 -13.66 7.02
C GLY A 472 16.09 -13.29 7.02
N LEU A 473 16.62 -12.85 8.17
CA LEU A 473 18.05 -12.57 8.34
C LEU A 473 18.92 -13.81 8.11
N LYS A 474 18.49 -14.98 8.61
CA LYS A 474 19.17 -16.25 8.37
C LYS A 474 19.15 -16.64 6.89
N ALA A 475 17.98 -16.59 6.25
CA ALA A 475 17.82 -16.95 4.84
C ALA A 475 18.66 -16.04 3.92
N LEU A 476 18.70 -14.73 4.19
CA LEU A 476 19.57 -13.80 3.47
C LEU A 476 21.05 -14.12 3.73
N GLY A 477 21.41 -14.42 4.98
CA GLY A 477 22.75 -14.82 5.36
C GLY A 477 23.24 -16.07 4.62
N GLU A 478 22.38 -17.06 4.45
CA GLU A 478 22.66 -18.30 3.71
C GLU A 478 22.76 -18.05 2.19
N HIS A 479 21.95 -17.15 1.64
CA HIS A 479 21.97 -16.81 0.20
C HIS A 479 23.18 -15.97 -0.21
N ALA A 480 23.42 -14.86 0.50
CA ALA A 480 24.37 -13.83 0.09
C ALA A 480 25.17 -13.21 1.27
N GLY A 481 25.07 -13.74 2.48
CA GLY A 481 25.65 -13.12 3.68
C GLY A 481 27.16 -12.85 3.61
N SER A 482 27.92 -13.61 2.83
CA SER A 482 29.35 -13.35 2.59
C SER A 482 29.63 -12.02 1.88
N GLU A 483 28.68 -11.51 1.09
CA GLU A 483 28.79 -10.25 0.36
C GLU A 483 28.48 -9.03 1.26
N PHE A 484 27.62 -9.22 2.27
CA PHE A 484 27.13 -8.17 3.19
C PHE A 484 28.04 -7.93 4.41
N LYS A 485 28.91 -8.87 4.76
CA LYS A 485 29.73 -8.79 5.97
C LYS A 485 30.83 -7.74 5.86
N LYS A 486 31.17 -7.11 7.00
CA LYS A 486 32.36 -6.26 7.11
C LYS A 486 33.62 -7.06 6.74
N GLY A 487 34.46 -6.48 5.90
CA GLY A 487 35.69 -7.11 5.42
C GLY A 487 35.49 -8.14 4.30
N SER A 488 34.27 -8.21 3.72
CA SER A 488 34.05 -8.94 2.47
C SER A 488 35.05 -8.47 1.39
N LYS A 489 35.29 -9.32 0.39
CA LYS A 489 36.27 -9.03 -0.67
C LYS A 489 35.56 -8.70 -1.97
N CYS A 490 36.15 -7.78 -2.71
CA CYS A 490 35.72 -7.56 -4.08
C CYS A 490 35.93 -8.83 -4.93
N PHE A 491 35.02 -9.04 -5.88
CA PHE A 491 35.17 -10.03 -6.93
C PHE A 491 35.09 -9.33 -8.29
N LYS A 492 35.46 -10.03 -9.37
CA LYS A 492 35.45 -9.45 -10.71
C LYS A 492 34.07 -8.92 -11.08
N ARG A 493 33.95 -7.59 -11.15
CA ARG A 493 32.69 -6.92 -11.49
C ARG A 493 32.31 -7.14 -12.95
N LYS A 494 31.02 -6.96 -13.26
CA LYS A 494 30.60 -6.68 -14.65
C LYS A 494 31.32 -5.40 -15.12
N PRO A 495 31.85 -5.35 -16.35
CA PRO A 495 32.56 -4.18 -16.83
C PRO A 495 31.64 -2.95 -16.85
N ASN A 496 32.21 -1.75 -16.73
CA ASN A 496 31.48 -0.51 -16.99
C ASN A 496 30.81 -0.58 -18.38
N SER A 497 29.72 0.15 -18.55
CA SER A 497 28.95 0.12 -19.78
C SER A 497 29.63 0.86 -20.93
N LYS A 498 29.09 0.75 -22.15
CA LYS A 498 29.75 1.31 -23.34
C LYS A 498 29.76 2.82 -23.22
N ILE A 499 30.81 3.45 -23.75
CA ILE A 499 30.91 4.91 -23.77
C ILE A 499 30.13 5.46 -24.98
N VAL A 500 29.35 6.52 -24.75
CA VAL A 500 28.63 7.29 -25.78
C VAL A 500 29.01 8.76 -25.71
N PHE A 501 28.81 9.49 -26.81
CA PHE A 501 29.13 10.91 -26.95
C PHE A 501 27.84 11.69 -27.22
N PRO A 502 27.27 12.36 -26.20
CA PRO A 502 25.93 12.95 -26.27
C PRO A 502 25.71 14.01 -27.35
N GLU A 503 26.75 14.69 -27.86
CA GLU A 503 26.54 15.88 -28.72
C GLU A 503 27.50 16.06 -29.91
N ASP A 504 28.35 15.10 -30.28
CA ASP A 504 29.27 15.33 -31.40
C ASP A 504 29.25 14.22 -32.46
N LYS A 505 28.48 14.49 -33.54
CA LYS A 505 28.50 13.66 -34.76
C LYS A 505 29.91 13.59 -35.37
N ALA A 506 30.77 14.59 -35.16
CA ALA A 506 32.15 14.61 -35.67
C ALA A 506 33.11 13.84 -34.75
N ALA A 507 32.99 13.91 -33.42
CA ALA A 507 33.73 13.02 -32.51
C ALA A 507 33.32 11.54 -32.68
N ALA A 508 32.03 11.27 -32.88
CA ALA A 508 31.53 9.92 -33.20
C ALA A 508 32.09 9.38 -34.54
N ALA A 509 32.31 10.26 -35.53
CA ALA A 509 32.93 9.93 -36.82
C ALA A 509 34.45 9.75 -36.72
N ALA A 510 35.14 10.56 -35.90
CA ALA A 510 36.59 10.44 -35.65
C ALA A 510 36.95 9.17 -34.86
N ALA A 511 36.04 8.70 -33.98
CA ALA A 511 36.16 7.44 -33.26
C ALA A 511 35.78 6.18 -34.08
N GLY A 512 35.47 6.33 -35.37
CA GLY A 512 35.16 5.21 -36.28
C GLY A 512 33.82 4.50 -36.03
N ASN A 513 32.97 5.02 -35.14
CA ASN A 513 31.75 4.34 -34.69
C ASN A 513 30.48 5.13 -35.09
N MET A 514 30.16 5.12 -36.38
CA MET A 514 28.79 5.46 -36.83
C MET A 514 27.84 4.30 -36.51
N LYS A 515 27.29 4.30 -35.29
CA LYS A 515 25.88 4.03 -35.04
C LYS A 515 25.40 4.99 -33.97
N ALA A 516 24.48 5.88 -34.32
CA ALA A 516 23.66 6.56 -33.33
C ALA A 516 23.15 5.49 -32.37
N ALA A 517 23.37 5.66 -31.06
CA ALA A 517 22.89 4.75 -30.05
C ALA A 517 21.36 4.71 -30.18
N ILE A 518 20.84 3.67 -30.82
CA ILE A 518 19.46 3.24 -30.62
C ILE A 518 19.47 2.82 -29.16
N ILE A 519 18.83 3.64 -28.31
CA ILE A 519 18.54 3.29 -26.93
C ILE A 519 17.83 1.94 -27.00
N ASP A 520 18.39 0.94 -26.32
CA ASP A 520 17.83 -0.41 -26.31
C ASP A 520 16.35 -0.30 -25.88
N GLU A 521 15.43 -0.82 -26.71
CA GLU A 521 13.99 -0.86 -26.40
C GLU A 521 13.74 -1.65 -25.10
N GLU A 522 14.72 -2.38 -24.57
CA GLU A 522 14.67 -3.04 -23.26
C GLU A 522 14.65 -2.06 -22.06
N LEU A 523 15.04 -0.79 -22.19
CA LEU A 523 14.99 0.20 -21.10
C LEU A 523 13.61 0.86 -20.89
N ASP A 524 12.55 0.27 -21.47
CA ASP A 524 11.16 0.75 -21.43
C ASP A 524 10.30 0.04 -20.35
N GLY A 525 10.93 -0.64 -19.39
CA GLY A 525 10.25 -1.12 -18.19
C GLY A 525 9.64 0.02 -17.37
N ASN A 526 8.60 -0.24 -16.58
CA ASN A 526 8.09 0.76 -15.63
C ASN A 526 9.17 1.07 -14.57
N PHE A 527 9.70 2.29 -14.58
CA PHE A 527 10.63 2.78 -13.55
C PHE A 527 9.81 3.47 -12.47
N GLU A 528 9.52 2.77 -11.38
CA GLU A 528 9.01 3.40 -10.17
C GLU A 528 10.20 3.89 -9.35
N ILE A 529 10.28 5.20 -9.10
CA ILE A 529 11.25 5.75 -8.15
C ILE A 529 10.72 5.43 -6.76
N GLU A 530 11.57 4.78 -5.98
CA GLU A 530 11.25 4.36 -4.63
C GLU A 530 11.51 5.53 -3.69
N THR A 531 10.45 6.05 -3.06
CA THR A 531 10.54 7.17 -2.14
C THR A 531 10.63 6.66 -0.72
N PHE A 532 11.65 7.06 0.02
CA PHE A 532 11.85 6.66 1.41
C PHE A 532 11.43 7.81 2.34
N PRO A 533 10.53 7.58 3.31
CA PRO A 533 10.09 8.60 4.27
C PRO A 533 11.17 9.03 5.26
#